data_AF-A0A7S0JD09-F1
#
_entry.id   AF-A0A7S0JD09-F1
#
_cell.length_a   1.000
_cell.length_b   1.000
_cell.length_c   1.000
_cell.angle_alpha   90.00
_cell.angle_beta   90.00
_cell.angle_gamma   90.00
#
_symmetry.space_group_name_H-M   'P 1'
#
loop_
_entity.id
_entity.type
_entity.pdbx_description
1 polymer ?
#
loop_
_entity_poly.entity_id
_entity_poly.type
_entity_poly.pdbx_seq_one_letter_code
_entity_poly.pdbx_strand_id
1 'polypeptide(L)'
;ESESPCVEIRAERWDMQTAWALLLACLAATANAFVVPGALSTPRVAVQPLGAVCMTAATKPQRTNMRRRAYNKMYKSKMKTLIKKVEVAVQGGDYALASPYLSDAFSAIDKNVKRNLIHKNTAARKKSQLTLKVKALEPAP
;
A
#
# COMPACT_ATOMS: atom_id res chain seq x y z
N GLU A 1 -46.71 12.54 28.14
CA GLU A 1 -46.34 13.77 27.42
C GLU A 1 -44.84 13.74 27.16
N SER A 2 -44.51 13.18 26.01
CA SER A 2 -43.19 13.22 25.38
C SER A 2 -43.10 14.49 24.55
N GLU A 3 -41.99 15.22 24.66
CA GLU A 3 -41.17 15.67 23.51
C GLU A 3 -40.06 16.63 23.95
N SER A 4 -38.84 16.31 23.51
CA SER A 4 -37.62 17.11 23.59
C SER A 4 -37.68 18.33 22.67
N PRO A 5 -37.03 19.46 22.97
CA PRO A 5 -36.73 20.46 21.95
C PRO A 5 -35.36 20.22 21.32
N CYS A 6 -35.39 19.90 20.03
CA CYS A 6 -34.30 20.02 19.07
C CYS A 6 -33.74 21.46 19.06
N VAL A 7 -32.43 21.63 19.17
CA VAL A 7 -31.77 22.92 18.92
C VAL A 7 -31.29 22.96 17.46
N GLU A 8 -31.73 24.02 16.80
CA GLU A 8 -31.63 24.31 15.37
C GLU A 8 -30.21 24.36 14.81
N ILE A 9 -30.12 23.92 13.56
CA ILE A 9 -29.00 24.05 12.65
C ILE A 9 -28.89 25.52 12.19
N ARG A 10 -27.80 26.22 12.54
CA ARG A 10 -27.39 27.46 11.85
C ARG A 10 -26.32 27.12 10.82
N ALA A 11 -26.77 26.82 9.60
CA ALA A 11 -25.90 26.69 8.44
C ALA A 11 -25.39 28.08 8.03
N GLU A 12 -24.09 28.33 8.19
CA GLU A 12 -23.46 29.49 7.58
C GLU A 12 -23.28 29.23 6.08
N ARG A 13 -23.96 30.06 5.30
CA ARG A 13 -24.02 30.01 3.84
C ARG A 13 -22.76 30.65 3.27
N TRP A 14 -21.74 29.83 3.02
CA TRP A 14 -20.54 30.25 2.29
C TRP A 14 -20.87 30.32 0.80
N ASP A 15 -20.85 31.54 0.26
CA ASP A 15 -21.13 31.84 -1.14
C ASP A 15 -20.03 31.25 -2.04
N MET A 16 -20.41 30.45 -3.05
CA MET A 16 -19.47 29.71 -3.92
C MET A 16 -18.46 30.62 -4.64
N GLN A 17 -18.79 31.90 -4.83
CA GLN A 17 -17.89 32.89 -5.43
C GLN A 17 -16.70 33.23 -4.52
N THR A 18 -16.88 33.24 -3.20
CA THR A 18 -15.79 33.55 -2.23
C THR A 18 -14.80 32.39 -2.11
N ALA A 19 -15.28 31.15 -2.19
CA ALA A 19 -14.44 29.95 -2.13
C ALA A 19 -13.55 29.80 -3.38
N TRP A 20 -14.07 30.13 -4.57
CA TRP A 20 -13.29 30.11 -5.82
C TRP A 20 -12.25 31.23 -5.89
N ALA A 21 -12.55 32.43 -5.35
CA ALA A 21 -11.60 33.52 -5.28
C ALA A 21 -10.39 33.20 -4.38
N LEU A 22 -10.62 32.53 -3.25
CA LEU A 22 -9.55 32.07 -2.35
C LEU A 22 -8.71 30.93 -2.97
N LEU A 23 -9.32 30.04 -3.75
CA LEU A 23 -8.62 29.00 -4.51
C LEU A 23 -7.74 29.58 -5.63
N LEU A 24 -8.24 30.58 -6.37
CA LEU A 24 -7.49 31.26 -7.44
C LEU A 24 -6.33 32.10 -6.89
N ALA A 25 -6.51 32.78 -5.76
CA ALA A 25 -5.42 33.51 -5.08
C ALA A 25 -4.32 32.56 -4.58
N CYS A 26 -4.67 31.36 -4.14
CA CYS A 26 -3.68 30.36 -3.70
C CYS A 26 -2.88 29.75 -4.88
N LEU A 27 -3.46 29.71 -6.09
CA LEU A 27 -2.81 29.18 -7.29
C LEU A 27 -1.79 30.17 -7.92
N ALA A 28 -1.95 31.47 -7.67
CA ALA A 28 -1.03 32.51 -8.14
C ALA A 28 0.18 32.76 -7.20
N ALA A 29 0.15 32.26 -5.96
CA ALA A 29 1.19 32.50 -4.95
C ALA A 29 2.33 31.46 -4.94
N THR A 30 2.32 30.44 -5.82
CA THR A 30 3.43 29.50 -5.99
C THR A 30 4.33 29.83 -7.19
N ALA A 31 4.36 31.09 -7.62
CA ALA A 31 5.44 31.61 -8.45
C ALA A 31 6.55 32.16 -7.54
N ASN A 32 7.27 31.26 -6.85
CA ASN A 32 8.51 31.63 -6.21
C ASN A 32 9.63 30.69 -6.66
N ALA A 33 10.72 31.31 -7.08
CA ALA A 33 11.78 30.73 -7.87
C ALA A 33 12.43 29.53 -7.17
N PHE A 34 12.28 28.34 -7.76
CA PHE A 34 13.18 27.24 -7.47
C PHE A 34 14.48 27.46 -8.25
N VAL A 35 15.32 28.37 -7.74
CA VAL A 35 16.73 28.44 -8.11
C VAL A 35 17.36 27.17 -7.53
N VAL A 36 17.76 26.24 -8.41
CA VAL A 36 18.54 25.05 -8.06
C VAL A 36 19.95 25.52 -7.71
N PRO A 37 20.38 25.50 -6.42
CA PRO A 37 21.76 25.78 -6.10
C PRO A 37 22.61 24.61 -6.59
N GLY A 38 23.73 24.95 -7.22
CA GLY A 38 24.62 24.02 -7.88
C GLY A 38 25.07 22.84 -7.03
N ALA A 39 25.30 21.74 -7.75
CA ALA A 39 26.19 20.63 -7.46
C ALA A 39 26.93 20.68 -6.10
N LEU A 40 26.26 20.24 -5.04
CA LEU A 40 26.97 19.57 -3.97
C LEU A 40 27.32 18.18 -4.50
N SER A 41 28.55 18.07 -4.99
CA SER A 41 29.25 16.80 -5.12
C SER A 41 29.11 16.07 -3.79
N THR A 42 28.18 15.10 -3.74
CA THR A 42 28.19 14.17 -2.61
C THR A 42 29.57 13.51 -2.63
N PRO A 43 30.39 13.63 -1.56
CA PRO A 43 31.64 12.91 -1.54
C PRO A 43 31.27 11.45 -1.68
N ARG A 44 31.80 10.82 -2.73
CA ARG A 44 31.66 9.39 -3.01
C ARG A 44 32.05 8.68 -1.72
N VAL A 45 31.06 8.19 -0.97
CA VAL A 45 31.30 7.47 0.29
C VAL A 45 32.26 6.35 -0.06
N ALA A 46 33.49 6.45 0.44
CA ALA A 46 34.48 5.41 0.31
C ALA A 46 33.89 4.18 1.01
N VAL A 47 33.44 3.20 0.23
CA VAL A 47 33.09 1.88 0.75
C VAL A 47 34.41 1.23 1.13
N GLN A 48 34.75 1.32 2.42
CA GLN A 48 35.97 0.71 2.95
C GLN A 48 35.94 -0.81 2.70
N PRO A 49 37.09 -1.43 2.39
CA PRO A 49 37.14 -2.84 2.04
C PRO A 49 36.75 -3.71 3.22
N LEU A 50 36.01 -4.77 2.91
CA LEU A 50 35.43 -5.76 3.82
C LEU A 50 36.51 -6.46 4.66
N GLY A 51 36.88 -5.86 5.78
CA GLY A 51 37.55 -6.57 6.87
C GLY A 51 36.61 -7.60 7.48
N ALA A 52 37.18 -8.73 7.93
CA ALA A 52 36.48 -9.87 8.50
C ALA A 52 35.36 -9.42 9.45
N VAL A 53 34.10 -9.60 9.03
CA VAL A 53 32.96 -9.16 9.81
C VAL A 53 32.78 -10.15 10.98
N CYS A 54 33.47 -9.91 12.09
CA CYS A 54 33.24 -10.64 13.33
C CYS A 54 31.84 -10.31 13.87
N MET A 55 31.15 -11.28 14.47
CA MET A 55 29.83 -11.04 15.08
C MET A 55 30.01 -10.23 16.36
N THR A 56 29.95 -8.91 16.24
CA THR A 56 29.89 -7.98 17.38
C THR A 56 28.43 -7.64 17.70
N ALA A 57 28.17 -7.16 18.93
CA ALA A 57 26.81 -6.79 19.36
C ALA A 57 26.15 -5.76 18.44
N ALA A 58 26.92 -4.82 17.88
CA ALA A 58 26.44 -3.80 16.94
C ALA A 58 26.14 -4.36 15.53
N THR A 59 26.94 -5.30 15.03
CA THR A 59 26.77 -5.87 13.67
C THR A 59 25.75 -7.01 13.62
N LYS A 60 25.49 -7.69 14.75
CA LYS A 60 24.49 -8.75 14.89
C LYS A 60 23.09 -8.36 14.39
N PRO A 61 22.45 -7.24 14.82
CA PRO A 61 21.10 -6.88 14.39
C PRO A 61 21.02 -6.65 12.87
N GLN A 62 22.04 -6.03 12.28
CA GLN A 62 22.11 -5.82 10.83
C GLN A 62 22.09 -7.14 10.08
N ARG A 63 22.91 -8.11 10.50
CA ARG A 63 22.96 -9.46 9.90
C ARG A 63 21.64 -10.22 10.03
N THR A 64 21.01 -10.20 11.21
CA THR A 64 19.71 -10.83 11.41
C THR A 64 18.61 -10.17 10.58
N ASN A 65 18.66 -8.84 10.45
CA ASN A 65 17.70 -8.09 9.65
C ASN A 65 17.86 -8.39 8.16
N MET A 66 19.09 -8.50 7.65
CA MET A 66 19.33 -8.89 6.25
C MET A 66 18.78 -10.29 5.95
N ARG A 67 19.04 -11.26 6.83
CA ARG A 67 18.51 -12.64 6.70
C ARG A 67 16.97 -12.63 6.70
N ARG A 68 16.36 -12.00 7.71
CA ARG A 68 14.89 -11.87 7.81
C ARG A 68 14.30 -11.14 6.60
N ARG A 69 14.95 -10.08 6.11
CA ARG A 69 14.53 -9.32 4.93
C ARG A 69 14.51 -10.19 3.68
N ALA A 70 15.54 -11.03 3.47
CA ALA A 70 15.59 -11.95 2.33
C ALA A 70 14.42 -12.94 2.34
N TYR A 71 14.19 -13.62 3.46
CA TYR A 71 13.05 -14.53 3.60
C TYR A 71 11.71 -13.81 3.44
N ASN A 72 11.51 -12.69 4.13
CA ASN A 72 10.25 -11.94 4.06
C ASN A 72 9.99 -11.40 2.66
N LYS A 73 11.03 -11.02 1.91
CA LYS A 73 10.94 -10.62 0.51
C LYS A 73 10.37 -11.75 -0.34
N MET A 74 10.88 -12.97 -0.20
CA MET A 74 10.41 -14.14 -0.96
C MET A 74 8.93 -14.45 -0.72
N TYR A 75 8.48 -14.44 0.54
CA TYR A 75 7.07 -14.71 0.86
C TYR A 75 6.12 -13.60 0.39
N LYS A 76 6.54 -12.34 0.54
CA LYS A 76 5.77 -11.20 0.06
C LYS A 76 5.72 -11.14 -1.47
N SER A 77 6.82 -11.46 -2.17
CA SER A 77 6.84 -11.49 -3.63
C SER A 77 5.95 -12.62 -4.15
N LYS A 78 6.05 -13.84 -3.60
CA LYS A 78 5.17 -14.96 -3.99
C LYS A 78 3.69 -14.61 -3.89
N MET A 79 3.26 -14.04 -2.75
CA MET A 79 1.89 -13.58 -2.56
C MET A 79 1.50 -12.52 -3.61
N LYS A 80 2.35 -11.51 -3.84
CA LYS A 80 2.08 -10.47 -4.86
C LYS A 80 1.95 -11.05 -6.27
N THR A 81 2.79 -12.02 -6.62
CA THR A 81 2.74 -12.69 -7.93
C THR A 81 1.43 -13.45 -8.12
N LEU A 82 0.97 -14.20 -7.11
CA LEU A 82 -0.31 -14.92 -7.19
C LEU A 82 -1.50 -13.98 -7.31
N ILE A 83 -1.50 -12.87 -6.56
CA ILE A 83 -2.51 -11.81 -6.68
C ILE A 83 -2.56 -11.27 -8.12
N LYS A 84 -1.39 -10.96 -8.71
CA LYS A 84 -1.31 -10.50 -10.09
C LYS A 84 -1.83 -11.53 -11.09
N LYS A 85 -1.58 -12.83 -10.88
CA LYS A 85 -2.11 -13.89 -11.75
C LYS A 85 -3.64 -13.90 -11.77
N VAL A 86 -4.27 -13.72 -10.60
CA VAL A 86 -5.74 -13.59 -10.52
C VAL A 86 -6.19 -12.34 -11.28
N GLU A 87 -5.53 -11.19 -11.09
CA GLU A 87 -5.90 -9.96 -11.77
C GLU A 87 -5.77 -10.05 -13.29
N VAL A 88 -4.74 -10.73 -13.81
CA VAL A 88 -4.57 -10.99 -15.24
C VAL A 88 -5.66 -11.92 -15.77
N ALA A 89 -6.01 -12.99 -15.04
CA ALA A 89 -7.11 -13.88 -15.43
C ALA A 89 -8.45 -13.14 -15.45
N VAL A 90 -8.67 -12.23 -14.49
CA VAL A 90 -9.88 -11.39 -14.45
C VAL A 90 -9.95 -10.43 -15.64
N GLN A 91 -8.82 -9.85 -16.05
CA GLN A 91 -8.75 -9.02 -17.26
C GLN A 91 -9.04 -9.80 -18.54
N GLY A 92 -8.69 -11.09 -18.57
CA GLY A 92 -9.01 -11.99 -19.68
C GLY A 92 -10.47 -12.46 -19.72
N GLY A 93 -11.22 -12.30 -18.62
CA GLY A 93 -12.62 -12.74 -18.52
C GLY A 93 -12.81 -14.24 -18.27
N ASP A 94 -11.74 -15.01 -18.05
CA ASP A 94 -11.80 -16.47 -17.90
C ASP A 94 -12.07 -16.90 -16.45
N TYR A 95 -13.34 -17.15 -16.11
CA TYR A 95 -13.72 -17.60 -14.77
C TYR A 95 -13.08 -18.96 -14.37
N ALA A 96 -13.01 -19.89 -15.33
CA ALA A 96 -12.46 -21.24 -15.10
C ALA A 96 -11.00 -21.21 -14.65
N LEU A 97 -10.22 -20.23 -15.13
CA LEU A 97 -8.83 -20.05 -14.71
C LEU A 97 -8.70 -19.18 -13.45
N ALA A 98 -9.61 -18.23 -13.23
CA ALA A 98 -9.58 -17.35 -12.08
C ALA A 98 -9.81 -18.09 -10.74
N SER A 99 -10.70 -19.08 -10.72
CA SER A 99 -11.04 -19.87 -9.52
C SER A 99 -9.84 -20.60 -8.87
N PRO A 100 -9.05 -21.42 -9.60
CA PRO A 100 -7.89 -22.08 -9.02
C PRO A 100 -6.82 -21.08 -8.55
N TYR A 101 -6.58 -20.01 -9.31
CA TYR A 101 -5.62 -18.98 -8.90
C TYR A 101 -6.06 -18.22 -7.64
N LEU A 102 -7.36 -18.05 -7.43
CA LEU A 102 -7.92 -17.44 -6.22
C LEU A 102 -7.68 -18.32 -4.99
N SER A 103 -7.86 -19.65 -5.10
CA SER A 103 -7.54 -20.60 -4.03
C SER A 103 -6.05 -20.55 -3.65
N ASP A 104 -5.16 -20.55 -4.65
CA ASP A 104 -3.73 -20.42 -4.44
C ASP A 104 -3.34 -19.11 -3.76
N ALA A 105 -3.96 -18.00 -4.18
CA ALA A 105 -3.75 -16.69 -3.59
C ALA A 105 -4.17 -16.67 -2.11
N PHE A 106 -5.31 -17.28 -1.76
CA PHE A 106 -5.76 -17.39 -0.37
C PHE A 106 -4.81 -18.22 0.49
N SER A 107 -4.35 -19.36 -0.01
CA SER A 107 -3.36 -20.19 0.66
C SER A 107 -2.08 -19.40 0.98
N ALA A 108 -1.59 -18.61 0.03
CA ALA A 108 -0.40 -17.78 0.22
C ALA A 108 -0.63 -16.61 1.19
N ILE A 109 -1.80 -15.97 1.16
CA ILE A 109 -2.16 -14.91 2.12
C ILE A 109 -2.18 -15.47 3.54
N ASP A 110 -2.81 -16.62 3.77
CA ASP A 110 -2.94 -17.18 5.11
C ASP A 110 -1.62 -17.70 5.67
N LYS A 111 -0.78 -18.29 4.81
CA LYS A 111 0.60 -18.64 5.18
C LYS A 111 1.40 -17.41 5.62
N ASN A 112 1.17 -16.25 5.01
CA ASN A 112 1.82 -14.99 5.38
C ASN A 112 1.26 -14.40 6.69
N VAL A 113 -0.03 -14.60 6.99
CA VAL A 113 -0.64 -14.22 8.28
C VAL A 113 -0.04 -15.07 9.41
N LYS A 114 0.03 -16.39 9.25
CA LYS A 114 0.63 -17.30 10.25
C LYS A 114 2.08 -16.93 10.60
N ARG A 115 2.81 -16.38 9.63
CA ARG A 115 4.20 -15.90 9.79
C ARG A 115 4.32 -14.45 10.24
N ASN A 116 3.20 -13.80 10.58
CA ASN A 116 3.13 -12.39 10.98
C ASN A 116 3.73 -11.40 9.97
N LEU A 117 3.73 -11.75 8.66
CA LEU A 117 4.26 -10.87 7.61
C LEU A 117 3.26 -9.81 7.15
N ILE A 118 1.97 -10.11 7.31
CA ILE A 118 0.84 -9.22 7.05
C ILE A 118 -0.15 -9.33 8.21
N HIS A 119 -0.75 -8.20 8.57
CA HIS A 119 -1.78 -8.18 9.61
C HIS A 119 -3.07 -8.85 9.12
N LYS A 120 -3.82 -9.45 10.06
CA LYS A 120 -5.10 -10.15 9.79
C LYS A 120 -6.10 -9.28 9.00
N ASN A 121 -6.21 -7.99 9.34
CA ASN A 121 -7.11 -7.07 8.64
C ASN A 121 -6.64 -6.80 7.19
N THR A 122 -5.32 -6.68 6.98
CA THR A 122 -4.77 -6.52 5.63
C THR A 122 -5.01 -7.76 4.77
N ALA A 123 -4.90 -8.95 5.37
CA ALA A 123 -5.24 -10.19 4.71
C ALA A 123 -6.74 -10.26 4.37
N ALA A 124 -7.62 -9.94 5.31
CA ALA A 124 -9.06 -9.91 5.11
C ALA A 124 -9.47 -8.95 3.99
N ARG A 125 -8.92 -7.72 3.97
CA ARG A 125 -9.16 -6.75 2.89
C ARG A 125 -8.77 -7.29 1.52
N LYS A 126 -7.60 -7.92 1.41
CA LYS A 126 -7.13 -8.52 0.15
C LYS A 126 -8.02 -9.68 -0.31
N LYS A 127 -8.42 -10.55 0.61
CA LYS A 127 -9.34 -11.65 0.29
C LYS A 127 -10.67 -11.11 -0.25
N SER A 128 -11.28 -10.15 0.48
CA SER A 128 -12.51 -9.49 0.07
C SER A 128 -12.39 -8.86 -1.33
N GLN A 129 -11.34 -8.09 -1.59
CA GLN A 129 -11.11 -7.47 -2.90
C GLN A 129 -11.00 -8.48 -4.03
N LEU A 130 -10.25 -9.58 -3.84
CA LEU A 130 -10.10 -10.62 -4.87
C LEU A 130 -11.41 -11.34 -5.14
N THR A 131 -12.15 -11.68 -4.08
CA THR A 131 -13.47 -12.32 -4.20
C THR A 131 -14.44 -11.43 -4.98
N LEU A 132 -14.49 -10.13 -4.69
CA LEU A 132 -15.37 -9.20 -5.42
C LEU A 132 -15.03 -9.13 -6.91
N LYS A 133 -13.74 -9.12 -7.26
CA LYS A 133 -13.28 -9.12 -8.66
C LYS A 133 -13.67 -10.39 -9.41
N VAL A 134 -13.49 -11.56 -8.79
CA VAL A 134 -13.82 -12.85 -9.44
C VAL A 134 -15.32 -13.05 -9.54
N LYS A 135 -16.09 -12.70 -8.50
CA LYS A 135 -17.55 -12.76 -8.52
C LYS A 135 -18.19 -11.91 -9.60
N ALA A 136 -17.56 -10.81 -10.01
CA ALA A 136 -18.07 -9.99 -11.11
C ALA A 136 -18.06 -10.71 -12.47
N LEU A 137 -17.27 -11.78 -12.61
CA LEU A 137 -17.19 -12.61 -13.83
C LEU A 137 -18.02 -13.90 -13.73
N GLU A 138 -18.47 -14.26 -12.52
CA GLU A 138 -19.33 -15.42 -12.34
C GLU A 138 -20.65 -15.15 -13.06
N PRO A 139 -21.08 -16.02 -14.00
CA PRO A 139 -22.45 -15.96 -14.48
C PRO A 139 -23.35 -16.19 -13.28
N ALA A 140 -24.34 -15.31 -13.10
CA ALA A 140 -25.27 -15.38 -11.98
C ALA A 140 -25.89 -16.79 -11.91
N PRO A 141 -26.06 -17.34 -10.69
CA PRO A 141 -26.67 -18.66 -10.50
C PRO A 141 -28.13 -18.69 -10.95
#